data_AF-A0A5B0X497-F1
#
_entry.id   AF-A0A5B0X497-F1
#
_cell.length_a   1.000
_cell.length_b   1.000
_cell.length_c   1.000
_cell.angle_alpha   90.00
_cell.angle_beta   90.00
_cell.angle_gamma   90.00
#
_symmetry.space_group_name_H-M   'P 1'
#
loop_
_entity.id
_entity.type
_entity.pdbx_description
1 polymer ?
#
loop_
_entity_poly.entity_id
_entity_poly.type
_entity_poly.pdbx_seq_one_letter_code
_entity_poly.pdbx_strand_id
1 'polypeptide(L)'
;MADPHIAQVALCAHNAGQLRQWYRSVFDLATGSGALVSVPPMPTQRIQGIDPNPAEAVTWLVDQQDYFQLEFFQFYRPVSKLKPTAWRPCDIGYSIIGICVADFEATLYRYAAHSDAPPPPSVVGESGRRRACVRDPEGNWIEILERDPLDDIAGAAYGIVRPELGAVVRFMRVSVPDLKRARETYVDALGLVEVADGALHSDEDEALWGLPGASTDTLLLRGSNFLVELVQYLDPEPAPRPAGYQICDQGVMNIALGFRTPAQFNAAFARATGHGLRPNGKPVDIGIFRVMYVNDADGFSVEMLCARPSLWSLSGFSPGGAYVQNEVLIRARPERVWQRLIDHAGLGDWTLFRGRVLRPGAPAEVGPGCMRELKAFGLRITEEVVSWEQGSRYRYRLRSGAPFRWHCGDVFVTAEQGECTRVRWAIRFESRLPFTGKLTAWVLGRIFRRALGQLKQQLEAS
;
A
#
# COMPACT_ATOMS: atom_id res chain seq x y z
N MET A 1 -19.07 -15.77 8.35
CA MET A 1 -17.64 -15.55 8.70
C MET A 1 -17.17 -14.34 7.93
N ALA A 2 -16.31 -13.49 8.49
CA ALA A 2 -15.72 -12.41 7.70
C ALA A 2 -14.83 -13.00 6.61
N ASP A 3 -14.82 -12.40 5.43
CA ASP A 3 -13.99 -12.84 4.31
C ASP A 3 -12.51 -12.88 4.73
N PRO A 4 -11.72 -13.84 4.25
CA PRO A 4 -10.28 -13.80 4.46
C PRO A 4 -9.71 -12.51 3.91
N HIS A 5 -8.70 -11.97 4.57
CA HIS A 5 -8.08 -10.69 4.21
C HIS A 5 -6.71 -10.96 3.62
N ILE A 6 -6.39 -10.42 2.44
CA ILE A 6 -4.99 -10.42 1.97
C ILE A 6 -4.27 -9.26 2.63
N ALA A 7 -3.31 -9.57 3.49
CA ALA A 7 -2.57 -8.59 4.27
C ALA A 7 -1.21 -8.23 3.67
N GLN A 8 -0.75 -8.94 2.64
CA GLN A 8 0.55 -8.64 2.06
C GLN A 8 0.71 -9.14 0.63
N VAL A 9 1.58 -8.44 -0.09
CA VAL A 9 2.28 -8.92 -1.29
C VAL A 9 3.78 -8.80 -1.01
N ALA A 10 4.51 -9.90 -1.13
CA ALA A 10 5.95 -9.93 -0.91
C ALA A 10 6.72 -9.98 -2.23
N LEU A 11 7.79 -9.20 -2.32
CA LEU A 11 8.71 -9.18 -3.46
C LEU A 11 10.12 -9.57 -3.02
N CYS A 12 10.76 -10.44 -3.79
CA CYS A 12 12.18 -10.72 -3.72
C CYS A 12 12.92 -9.89 -4.76
N ALA A 13 13.90 -9.11 -4.31
CA ALA A 13 14.63 -8.21 -5.17
C ALA A 13 16.14 -8.49 -5.10
N HIS A 14 16.83 -8.21 -6.20
CA HIS A 14 18.28 -8.17 -6.18
C HIS A 14 18.78 -6.98 -5.36
N ASN A 15 18.08 -5.83 -5.41
CA ASN A 15 18.29 -4.68 -4.55
C ASN A 15 16.97 -4.21 -3.91
N ALA A 16 16.60 -4.82 -2.80
CA ALA A 16 15.34 -4.52 -2.10
C ALA A 16 15.23 -3.07 -1.63
N GLY A 17 16.36 -2.45 -1.27
CA GLY A 17 16.41 -1.05 -0.84
C GLY A 17 16.03 -0.08 -1.96
N GLN A 18 16.61 -0.28 -3.15
CA GLN A 18 16.31 0.50 -4.35
C GLN A 18 14.87 0.27 -4.80
N LEU A 19 14.44 -1.00 -4.87
CA LEU A 19 13.07 -1.34 -5.27
C LEU A 19 12.04 -0.68 -4.35
N ARG A 20 12.21 -0.81 -3.04
CA ARG A 20 11.32 -0.18 -2.06
C ARG A 20 11.29 1.34 -2.21
N GLN A 21 12.43 1.97 -2.41
CA GLN A 21 12.50 3.42 -2.61
C GLN A 21 11.74 3.85 -3.87
N TRP A 22 11.81 3.05 -4.94
CA TRP A 22 11.08 3.29 -6.17
C TRP A 22 9.56 3.23 -5.95
N TYR A 23 9.03 2.16 -5.35
CA TYR A 23 7.59 2.06 -5.05
C TYR A 23 7.11 3.21 -4.18
N ARG A 24 7.89 3.58 -3.16
CA ARG A 24 7.59 4.73 -2.29
C ARG A 24 7.48 6.03 -3.08
N SER A 25 8.39 6.25 -4.02
CA SER A 25 8.50 7.52 -4.75
C SER A 25 7.48 7.62 -5.88
N VAL A 26 7.19 6.50 -6.58
CA VAL A 26 6.19 6.45 -7.65
C VAL A 26 4.77 6.49 -7.09
N PHE A 27 4.47 5.71 -6.05
CA PHE A 27 3.11 5.51 -5.56
C PHE A 27 2.76 6.34 -4.31
N ASP A 28 3.67 7.20 -3.83
CA ASP A 28 3.46 8.05 -2.64
C ASP A 28 3.03 7.24 -1.40
N LEU A 29 3.63 6.05 -1.23
CA LEU A 29 3.43 5.14 -0.10
C LEU A 29 4.23 5.58 1.13
N ALA A 30 3.84 5.11 2.32
CA ALA A 30 4.63 5.34 3.53
C ALA A 30 5.59 4.18 3.78
N THR A 31 6.79 4.47 4.30
CA THR A 31 7.67 3.41 4.81
C THR A 31 6.99 2.71 5.96
N GLY A 32 6.93 1.37 5.95
CA GLY A 32 6.44 0.59 7.07
C GLY A 32 7.43 0.61 8.24
N SER A 33 6.93 0.42 9.45
CA SER A 33 7.73 0.49 10.66
C SER A 33 8.58 -0.76 10.88
N GLY A 34 9.86 -0.55 11.19
CA GLY A 34 10.80 -1.62 11.53
C GLY A 34 11.59 -2.14 10.34
N ALA A 35 12.41 -3.14 10.63
CA ALA A 35 13.06 -4.04 9.68
C ALA A 35 13.26 -5.37 10.42
N LEU A 36 13.15 -6.50 9.71
CA LEU A 36 13.54 -7.80 10.26
C LEU A 36 14.75 -8.31 9.49
N VAL A 37 15.70 -8.89 10.24
CA VAL A 37 16.88 -9.56 9.69
C VAL A 37 16.86 -10.96 10.26
N SER A 38 16.89 -11.97 9.40
CA SER A 38 17.05 -13.35 9.79
C SER A 38 18.38 -13.89 9.28
N VAL A 39 19.06 -14.67 10.12
CA VAL A 39 20.31 -15.35 9.80
C VAL A 39 20.30 -16.72 10.47
N PRO A 40 20.95 -17.74 9.89
CA PRO A 40 21.07 -19.03 10.53
C PRO A 40 21.73 -18.89 11.92
N PRO A 41 21.32 -19.67 12.93
CA PRO A 41 20.45 -20.86 12.87
C PRO A 41 18.95 -20.58 13.12
N MET A 42 18.45 -19.38 12.84
CA MET A 42 17.02 -19.08 13.00
C MET A 42 16.12 -20.07 12.20
N PRO A 43 14.88 -20.33 12.66
CA PRO A 43 13.99 -21.32 12.06
C PRO A 43 13.35 -20.87 10.74
N THR A 44 13.87 -19.82 10.08
CA THR A 44 13.29 -19.24 8.86
C THR A 44 13.14 -20.26 7.74
N GLN A 45 14.11 -21.17 7.57
CA GLN A 45 14.00 -22.31 6.65
C GLN A 45 12.70 -23.11 6.85
N ARG A 46 12.33 -23.40 8.09
CA ARG A 46 11.13 -24.19 8.42
C ARG A 46 9.83 -23.41 8.16
N ILE A 47 9.91 -22.08 8.17
CA ILE A 47 8.75 -21.21 7.95
C ILE A 47 8.55 -21.02 6.45
N GLN A 48 9.59 -20.57 5.73
CA GLN A 48 9.52 -20.19 4.32
C GLN A 48 9.81 -21.35 3.35
N GLY A 49 10.40 -22.47 3.80
CA GLY A 49 10.68 -23.62 2.96
C GLY A 49 11.85 -23.42 1.98
N ILE A 50 12.72 -22.45 2.26
CA ILE A 50 13.88 -22.12 1.43
C ILE A 50 15.12 -22.90 1.88
N ASP A 51 15.85 -23.47 0.93
CA ASP A 51 17.07 -24.21 1.14
C ASP A 51 18.25 -23.61 0.36
N PRO A 52 19.45 -23.42 0.97
CA PRO A 52 19.77 -23.61 2.39
C PRO A 52 19.08 -22.60 3.32
N ASN A 53 19.19 -22.81 4.64
CA ASN A 53 18.63 -21.90 5.64
C ASN A 53 18.97 -20.43 5.35
N PRO A 54 17.95 -19.56 5.20
CA PRO A 54 18.18 -18.26 4.62
C PRO A 54 18.86 -17.27 5.57
N ALA A 55 19.66 -16.38 4.97
CA ALA A 55 20.06 -15.11 5.54
C ALA A 55 19.39 -14.01 4.73
N GLU A 56 18.52 -13.23 5.37
CA GLU A 56 17.63 -12.29 4.69
C GLU A 56 17.45 -11.01 5.50
N ALA A 57 17.08 -9.94 4.80
CA ALA A 57 16.52 -8.73 5.39
C ALA A 57 15.19 -8.41 4.71
N VAL A 58 14.18 -8.04 5.49
CA VAL A 58 12.88 -7.62 4.99
C VAL A 58 12.53 -6.24 5.53
N THR A 59 11.99 -5.41 4.65
CA THR A 59 11.47 -4.09 4.98
C THR A 59 10.16 -3.83 4.24
N TRP A 60 9.39 -2.86 4.74
CA TRP A 60 7.98 -2.71 4.34
C TRP A 60 7.65 -1.34 3.77
N LEU A 61 6.60 -1.31 2.95
CA LEU A 61 5.78 -0.13 2.71
C LEU A 61 4.34 -0.39 3.14
N VAL A 62 3.65 0.66 3.56
CA VAL A 62 2.21 0.64 3.81
C VAL A 62 1.51 1.59 2.85
N ASP A 63 0.37 1.16 2.35
CA ASP A 63 -0.51 1.92 1.46
C ASP A 63 -1.69 2.51 2.25
N GLN A 64 -2.77 2.87 1.57
CA GLN A 64 -3.96 3.42 2.24
C GLN A 64 -4.75 2.42 3.14
N GLN A 65 -4.54 1.10 3.01
CA GLN A 65 -5.43 0.07 3.59
C GLN A 65 -5.12 -0.29 5.04
N ASP A 66 -6.15 -0.68 5.80
CA ASP A 66 -5.93 -1.31 7.10
C ASP A 66 -5.30 -2.70 6.92
N TYR A 67 -4.32 -3.01 7.78
CA TYR A 67 -3.69 -4.32 7.85
C TYR A 67 -3.18 -4.85 6.50
N PHE A 68 -2.53 -4.00 5.71
CA PHE A 68 -1.86 -4.36 4.46
C PHE A 68 -0.43 -3.83 4.41
N GLN A 69 0.49 -4.58 3.80
CA GLN A 69 1.85 -4.14 3.52
C GLN A 69 2.42 -4.73 2.22
N LEU A 70 3.31 -3.97 1.57
CA LEU A 70 4.24 -4.51 0.58
C LEU A 70 5.53 -4.91 1.30
N GLU A 71 5.97 -6.16 1.16
CA GLU A 71 7.24 -6.63 1.71
C GLU A 71 8.33 -6.67 0.64
N PHE A 72 9.52 -6.23 1.01
CA PHE A 72 10.70 -6.21 0.14
C PHE A 72 11.80 -7.02 0.80
N PHE A 73 12.01 -8.24 0.30
CA PHE A 73 13.05 -9.15 0.75
C PHE A 73 14.34 -8.98 -0.04
N GLN A 74 15.44 -8.92 0.70
CA GLN A 74 16.80 -9.11 0.20
C GLN A 74 17.32 -10.43 0.77
N PHE A 75 17.54 -11.43 -0.08
CA PHE A 75 18.19 -12.68 0.32
C PHE A 75 19.69 -12.61 0.03
N TYR A 76 20.49 -12.87 1.07
CA TYR A 76 21.95 -13.00 1.00
C TYR A 76 22.39 -14.47 0.93
N ARG A 77 21.54 -15.38 1.42
CA ARG A 77 21.70 -16.83 1.32
C ARG A 77 20.31 -17.48 1.29
N PRO A 78 20.05 -18.41 0.35
CA PRO A 78 20.67 -18.39 -0.97
C PRO A 78 20.52 -16.99 -1.60
N VAL A 79 21.46 -16.59 -2.44
CA VAL A 79 21.27 -15.37 -3.22
C VAL A 79 20.13 -15.62 -4.21
N SER A 80 19.16 -14.71 -4.27
CA SER A 80 18.03 -14.79 -5.20
C SER A 80 18.52 -15.02 -6.63
N LYS A 81 18.01 -16.04 -7.31
CA LYS A 81 18.29 -16.20 -8.74
C LYS A 81 17.57 -15.11 -9.51
N LEU A 82 18.21 -14.62 -10.57
CA LEU A 82 17.60 -13.59 -11.42
C LEU A 82 16.42 -14.16 -12.20
N LYS A 83 15.40 -13.33 -12.34
CA LYS A 83 14.24 -13.61 -13.18
C LYS A 83 14.71 -13.69 -14.64
N PRO A 84 14.35 -14.77 -15.37
CA PRO A 84 14.68 -14.87 -16.79
C PRO A 84 14.20 -13.63 -17.57
N THR A 85 15.04 -13.10 -18.47
CA THR A 85 14.69 -11.94 -19.30
C THR A 85 13.51 -12.22 -20.23
N ALA A 86 13.31 -13.48 -20.60
CA ALA A 86 12.19 -13.95 -21.39
C ALA A 86 10.93 -14.27 -20.57
N TRP A 87 10.92 -14.04 -19.24
CA TRP A 87 9.75 -14.29 -18.41
C TRP A 87 8.59 -13.36 -18.79
N ARG A 88 7.49 -13.97 -19.24
CA ARG A 88 6.27 -13.28 -19.67
C ARG A 88 5.23 -13.23 -18.55
N PRO A 89 4.28 -12.28 -18.58
CA PRO A 89 3.13 -12.27 -17.66
C PRO A 89 2.31 -13.56 -17.65
N CYS A 90 2.30 -14.31 -18.76
CA CYS A 90 1.62 -15.59 -18.87
C CYS A 90 2.39 -16.75 -18.24
N ASP A 91 3.69 -16.65 -17.99
CA ASP A 91 4.45 -17.76 -17.41
C ASP A 91 4.02 -18.00 -15.94
N ILE A 92 4.03 -19.27 -15.51
CA ILE A 92 3.38 -19.72 -14.27
C ILE A 92 3.94 -19.01 -13.04
N GLY A 93 3.09 -18.27 -12.32
CA GLY A 93 3.47 -17.51 -11.15
C GLY A 93 2.61 -16.28 -10.87
N TYR A 94 2.95 -15.56 -9.79
CA TYR A 94 2.42 -14.23 -9.50
C TYR A 94 2.94 -13.25 -10.55
N SER A 95 2.05 -12.63 -11.31
CA SER A 95 2.42 -11.98 -12.58
C SER A 95 2.32 -10.46 -12.55
N ILE A 96 1.23 -9.88 -12.03
CA ILE A 96 0.96 -8.44 -12.08
C ILE A 96 0.40 -7.94 -10.74
N ILE A 97 0.96 -6.84 -10.22
CA ILE A 97 0.42 -6.12 -9.06
C ILE A 97 -0.42 -4.94 -9.55
N GLY A 98 -1.69 -4.88 -9.13
CA GLY A 98 -2.57 -3.77 -9.41
C GLY A 98 -2.56 -2.71 -8.32
N ILE A 99 -2.34 -1.45 -8.70
CA ILE A 99 -2.27 -0.31 -7.79
C ILE A 99 -3.20 0.80 -8.27
N CYS A 100 -4.26 1.07 -7.51
CA CYS A 100 -5.12 2.22 -7.75
C CYS A 100 -4.49 3.48 -7.15
N VAL A 101 -4.50 4.58 -7.90
CA VAL A 101 -3.84 5.82 -7.51
C VAL A 101 -4.81 7.00 -7.43
N ALA A 102 -4.58 7.87 -6.44
CA ALA A 102 -5.44 9.03 -6.19
C ALA A 102 -5.26 10.14 -7.25
N ASP A 103 -4.12 10.16 -7.95
CA ASP A 103 -3.80 11.12 -9.01
C ASP A 103 -3.01 10.39 -10.09
N PHE A 104 -3.70 10.04 -11.18
CA PHE A 104 -3.16 9.22 -12.26
C PHE A 104 -1.99 9.92 -12.98
N GLU A 105 -2.17 11.19 -13.35
CA GLU A 105 -1.15 11.99 -14.04
C GLU A 105 0.09 12.20 -13.19
N ALA A 106 -0.09 12.60 -11.93
CA ALA A 106 1.03 12.80 -11.03
C ALA A 106 1.79 11.49 -10.78
N THR A 107 1.11 10.34 -10.81
CA THR A 107 1.75 9.03 -10.70
C THR A 107 2.57 8.70 -11.93
N LEU A 108 2.05 8.90 -13.15
CA LEU A 108 2.80 8.70 -14.39
C LEU A 108 4.03 9.64 -14.47
N TYR A 109 3.90 10.89 -14.02
CA TYR A 109 5.03 11.80 -13.92
C TYR A 109 6.09 11.29 -12.94
N ARG A 110 5.69 10.80 -11.76
CA ARG A 110 6.63 10.21 -10.78
C ARG A 110 7.26 8.93 -11.33
N TYR A 111 6.52 8.09 -12.04
CA TYR A 111 7.07 6.93 -12.74
C TYR A 111 8.18 7.36 -13.71
N ALA A 112 7.89 8.29 -14.62
CA ALA A 112 8.87 8.78 -15.59
C ALA A 112 10.11 9.41 -14.92
N ALA A 113 9.93 10.09 -13.78
CA ALA A 113 11.03 10.72 -13.05
C ALA A 113 11.92 9.75 -12.25
N HIS A 114 11.47 8.53 -11.99
CA HIS A 114 12.19 7.54 -11.16
C HIS A 114 12.52 6.24 -11.91
N SER A 115 12.18 6.15 -13.19
CA SER A 115 12.39 4.97 -14.03
C SER A 115 13.20 5.32 -15.27
N ASP A 116 14.15 4.45 -15.62
CA ASP A 116 14.91 4.56 -16.87
C ASP A 116 14.11 3.97 -18.05
N ALA A 117 12.90 4.50 -18.32
CA ALA A 117 11.96 3.95 -19.31
C ALA A 117 11.55 4.96 -20.40
N PRO A 118 11.95 4.74 -21.66
CA PRO A 118 11.38 5.43 -22.83
C PRO A 118 10.63 4.47 -23.77
N PRO A 119 9.46 4.84 -24.36
CA PRO A 119 8.60 6.02 -24.16
C PRO A 119 7.71 5.93 -22.91
N PRO A 120 6.95 7.01 -22.54
CA PRO A 120 5.91 6.92 -21.51
C PRO A 120 4.96 5.74 -21.76
N PRO A 121 4.43 5.11 -20.69
CA PRO A 121 3.59 3.95 -20.85
C PRO A 121 2.31 4.29 -21.62
N SER A 122 1.86 3.34 -22.45
CA SER A 122 0.56 3.44 -23.11
C SER A 122 -0.54 3.54 -22.07
N VAL A 123 -1.41 4.53 -22.24
CA VAL A 123 -2.61 4.73 -21.42
C VAL A 123 -3.82 4.32 -22.25
N VAL A 124 -4.69 3.50 -21.67
CA VAL A 124 -5.96 3.09 -22.29
C VAL A 124 -7.13 3.39 -21.35
N GLY A 125 -8.34 3.37 -21.91
CA GLY A 125 -9.57 3.68 -21.18
C GLY A 125 -9.95 5.16 -21.20
N GLU A 126 -11.20 5.42 -20.82
CA GLU A 126 -11.75 6.78 -20.70
C GLU A 126 -11.34 7.45 -19.39
N SER A 127 -11.37 8.78 -19.34
CA SER A 127 -11.07 9.56 -18.12
C SER A 127 -11.92 9.08 -16.94
N GLY A 128 -11.28 8.83 -15.79
CA GLY A 128 -11.91 8.25 -14.61
C GLY A 128 -11.96 6.72 -14.62
N ARG A 129 -11.43 6.06 -15.66
CA ARG A 129 -11.28 4.60 -15.79
C ARG A 129 -9.97 4.22 -16.49
N ARG A 130 -9.03 5.14 -16.59
CA ARG A 130 -7.77 4.91 -17.29
C ARG A 130 -6.91 3.89 -16.56
N ARG A 131 -6.11 3.18 -17.34
CA ARG A 131 -5.09 2.25 -16.84
C ARG A 131 -3.82 2.33 -17.68
N ALA A 132 -2.70 2.00 -17.05
CA ALA A 132 -1.41 1.89 -17.70
C ALA A 132 -0.61 0.74 -17.07
N CYS A 133 0.09 -0.04 -17.87
CA CYS A 133 0.96 -1.10 -17.39
C CYS A 133 2.43 -0.68 -17.50
N VAL A 134 3.19 -0.89 -16.44
CA VAL A 134 4.59 -0.49 -16.32
C VAL A 134 5.42 -1.61 -15.72
N ARG A 135 6.75 -1.48 -15.80
CA ARG A 135 7.69 -2.32 -15.05
C ARG A 135 8.36 -1.54 -13.94
N ASP A 136 8.54 -2.18 -12.80
CA ASP A 136 9.45 -1.70 -11.75
C ASP A 136 10.93 -1.91 -12.16
N PRO A 137 11.91 -1.37 -11.41
CA PRO A 137 13.34 -1.50 -11.74
C PRO A 137 13.88 -2.93 -11.79
N GLU A 138 13.14 -3.90 -11.25
CA GLU A 138 13.51 -5.31 -11.21
C GLU A 138 12.71 -6.13 -12.25
N GLY A 139 11.89 -5.46 -13.08
CA GLY A 139 11.15 -6.04 -14.18
C GLY A 139 9.80 -6.67 -13.80
N ASN A 140 9.28 -6.42 -12.60
CA ASN A 140 7.92 -6.86 -12.25
C ASN A 140 6.87 -5.96 -12.88
N TRP A 141 5.76 -6.57 -13.30
CA TRP A 141 4.66 -5.85 -13.93
C TRP A 141 3.74 -5.23 -12.88
N ILE A 142 3.46 -3.95 -13.08
CA ILE A 142 2.58 -3.15 -12.26
C ILE A 142 1.53 -2.51 -13.15
N GLU A 143 0.27 -2.71 -12.79
CA GLU A 143 -0.82 -1.97 -13.39
C GLU A 143 -1.21 -0.80 -12.51
N ILE A 144 -1.27 0.38 -13.10
CA ILE A 144 -1.69 1.62 -12.48
C ILE A 144 -3.13 1.87 -12.89
N LEU A 145 -4.03 1.97 -11.92
CA LEU A 145 -5.45 2.19 -12.15
C LEU A 145 -5.88 3.58 -11.67
N GLU A 146 -6.62 4.30 -12.51
CA GLU A 146 -7.24 5.58 -12.13
C GLU A 146 -8.48 5.38 -11.24
N ARG A 147 -9.18 4.26 -11.41
CA ARG A 147 -10.38 3.90 -10.64
C ARG A 147 -10.12 2.68 -9.78
N ASP A 148 -10.68 2.68 -8.59
CA ASP A 148 -10.61 1.55 -7.69
C ASP A 148 -11.46 0.39 -8.25
N PRO A 149 -10.88 -0.79 -8.57
CA PRO A 149 -11.64 -1.91 -9.11
C PRO A 149 -12.68 -2.46 -8.12
N LEU A 150 -12.58 -2.13 -6.83
CA LEU A 150 -13.60 -2.49 -5.85
C LEU A 150 -14.92 -1.73 -6.06
N ASP A 151 -14.93 -0.61 -6.78
CA ASP A 151 -16.16 0.14 -7.08
C ASP A 151 -17.16 -0.71 -7.88
N ASP A 152 -16.67 -1.70 -8.64
CA ASP A 152 -17.49 -2.60 -9.46
C ASP A 152 -17.92 -3.87 -8.69
N ILE A 153 -17.53 -4.00 -7.42
CA ILE A 153 -17.80 -5.19 -6.62
C ILE A 153 -18.83 -4.88 -5.54
N ALA A 154 -20.01 -5.48 -5.70
CA ALA A 154 -21.11 -5.32 -4.76
C ALA A 154 -20.71 -5.69 -3.32
N GLY A 155 -20.96 -4.77 -2.39
CA GLY A 155 -20.70 -4.97 -0.96
C GLY A 155 -19.23 -4.91 -0.56
N ALA A 156 -18.31 -4.54 -1.47
CA ALA A 156 -16.91 -4.37 -1.12
C ALA A 156 -16.72 -3.19 -0.14
N ALA A 157 -15.98 -3.42 0.93
CA ALA A 157 -15.48 -2.36 1.80
C ALA A 157 -14.05 -2.01 1.37
N TYR A 158 -13.72 -0.74 1.20
CA TYR A 158 -12.41 -0.32 0.69
C TYR A 158 -11.26 -0.52 1.71
N GLY A 159 -11.59 -0.52 3.00
CA GLY A 159 -10.62 -0.66 4.09
C GLY A 159 -9.63 0.50 4.22
N ILE A 160 -9.96 1.70 3.72
CA ILE A 160 -9.07 2.87 3.74
C ILE A 160 -8.97 3.46 5.15
N VAL A 161 -7.75 3.54 5.69
CA VAL A 161 -7.44 4.18 6.99
C VAL A 161 -6.35 5.25 6.89
N ARG A 162 -5.75 5.40 5.70
CA ARG A 162 -4.67 6.35 5.40
C ARG A 162 -4.91 7.11 4.09
N PRO A 163 -5.99 7.91 3.98
CA PRO A 163 -6.40 8.55 2.73
C PRO A 163 -5.40 9.60 2.22
N GLU A 164 -4.43 10.03 3.04
CA GLU A 164 -3.30 10.89 2.63
C GLU A 164 -2.25 10.19 1.76
N LEU A 165 -2.21 8.86 1.71
CA LEU A 165 -1.26 8.18 0.84
C LEU A 165 -1.78 8.18 -0.59
N GLY A 166 -0.89 8.23 -1.58
CA GLY A 166 -1.30 8.47 -2.97
C GLY A 166 -1.81 7.24 -3.72
N ALA A 167 -1.74 6.07 -3.11
CA ALA A 167 -2.07 4.82 -3.79
C ALA A 167 -2.50 3.70 -2.83
N VAL A 168 -3.22 2.73 -3.39
CA VAL A 168 -3.69 1.53 -2.73
C VAL A 168 -3.47 0.30 -3.62
N VAL A 169 -2.88 -0.76 -3.06
CA VAL A 169 -2.64 -2.01 -3.79
C VAL A 169 -3.92 -2.83 -3.75
N ARG A 170 -4.47 -3.15 -4.92
CA ARG A 170 -5.82 -3.73 -5.02
C ARG A 170 -5.86 -5.15 -5.49
N PHE A 171 -4.90 -5.59 -6.29
CA PHE A 171 -4.95 -6.95 -6.77
C PHE A 171 -3.59 -7.58 -7.04
N MET A 172 -3.63 -8.90 -7.11
CA MET A 172 -2.58 -9.74 -7.64
C MET A 172 -3.16 -10.62 -8.75
N ARG A 173 -2.61 -10.50 -9.96
CA ARG A 173 -2.87 -11.44 -11.06
C ARG A 173 -1.94 -12.64 -10.91
N VAL A 174 -2.46 -13.84 -11.10
CA VAL A 174 -1.74 -15.10 -10.92
C VAL A 174 -1.95 -15.96 -12.16
N SER A 175 -0.87 -16.20 -12.91
CA SER A 175 -0.89 -17.18 -14.00
C SER A 175 -0.80 -18.58 -13.42
N VAL A 176 -1.83 -19.40 -13.63
CA VAL A 176 -1.97 -20.75 -13.09
C VAL A 176 -2.02 -21.79 -14.21
N PRO A 177 -1.51 -23.02 -13.99
CA PRO A 177 -1.49 -24.05 -15.02
C PRO A 177 -2.88 -24.65 -15.28
N ASP A 178 -3.78 -24.60 -14.28
CA ASP A 178 -5.13 -25.16 -14.35
C ASP A 178 -6.07 -24.35 -13.45
N LEU A 179 -7.06 -23.70 -14.06
CA LEU A 179 -7.97 -22.80 -13.35
C LEU A 179 -8.87 -23.54 -12.36
N LYS A 180 -9.28 -24.77 -12.67
CA LYS A 180 -10.18 -25.56 -11.80
C LYS A 180 -9.46 -25.95 -10.51
N ARG A 181 -8.22 -26.44 -10.62
CA ARG A 181 -7.39 -26.78 -9.45
C ARG A 181 -7.00 -25.53 -8.65
N ALA A 182 -6.72 -24.42 -9.33
CA ALA A 182 -6.46 -23.15 -8.67
C ALA A 182 -7.70 -22.65 -7.92
N ARG A 183 -8.90 -22.78 -8.49
CA ARG A 183 -10.17 -22.47 -7.80
C ARG A 183 -10.31 -23.29 -6.52
N GLU A 184 -10.17 -24.62 -6.58
CA GLU A 184 -10.25 -25.47 -5.39
C GLU A 184 -9.27 -25.03 -4.29
N THR A 185 -8.06 -24.65 -4.69
CA THR A 185 -7.03 -24.14 -3.77
C THR A 185 -7.43 -22.81 -3.15
N TYR A 186 -7.73 -21.80 -3.97
CA TYR A 186 -7.94 -20.43 -3.48
C TYR A 186 -9.30 -20.21 -2.82
N VAL A 187 -10.35 -20.90 -3.31
CA VAL A 187 -11.71 -20.81 -2.78
C VAL A 187 -11.91 -21.81 -1.65
N ASP A 188 -11.75 -23.10 -1.90
CA ASP A 188 -12.16 -24.11 -0.93
C ASP A 188 -11.14 -24.25 0.21
N ALA A 189 -9.84 -24.27 -0.10
CA ALA A 189 -8.79 -24.40 0.92
C ALA A 189 -8.47 -23.06 1.61
N LEU A 190 -8.23 -22.00 0.82
CA LEU A 190 -7.80 -20.69 1.33
C LEU A 190 -8.98 -19.77 1.69
N GLY A 191 -10.20 -20.08 1.24
CA GLY A 191 -11.44 -19.42 1.64
C GLY A 191 -11.74 -18.11 0.94
N LEU A 192 -11.02 -17.75 -0.14
CA LEU A 192 -11.32 -16.55 -0.90
C LEU A 192 -12.72 -16.67 -1.52
N VAL A 193 -13.35 -15.53 -1.78
CA VAL A 193 -14.74 -15.49 -2.25
C VAL A 193 -14.75 -15.21 -3.75
N GLU A 194 -15.42 -16.05 -4.54
CA GLU A 194 -15.63 -15.77 -5.96
C GLU A 194 -16.48 -14.51 -6.16
N VAL A 195 -16.07 -13.66 -7.09
CA VAL A 195 -16.84 -12.49 -7.51
C VAL A 195 -17.73 -12.93 -8.67
N ALA A 196 -19.03 -13.07 -8.41
CA ALA A 196 -20.01 -13.46 -9.43
C ALA A 196 -20.02 -12.47 -10.59
N ASP A 197 -19.93 -12.97 -11.82
CA ASP A 197 -19.88 -12.20 -13.07
C ASP A 197 -18.79 -11.10 -13.10
N GLY A 198 -17.80 -11.19 -12.21
CA GLY A 198 -16.73 -10.22 -12.08
C GLY A 198 -15.58 -10.52 -13.02
N ALA A 199 -15.27 -9.56 -13.90
CA ALA A 199 -14.05 -9.54 -14.69
C ALA A 199 -13.25 -8.29 -14.33
N LEU A 200 -11.96 -8.46 -14.03
CA LEU A 200 -11.07 -7.33 -13.78
C LEU A 200 -10.47 -6.79 -15.09
N HIS A 201 -10.21 -7.70 -16.02
CA HIS A 201 -9.65 -7.42 -17.33
C HIS A 201 -10.49 -8.07 -18.44
N SER A 202 -10.52 -7.43 -19.61
CA SER A 202 -10.99 -8.04 -20.86
C SER A 202 -9.83 -8.64 -21.66
N ASP A 203 -10.15 -9.38 -22.72
CA ASP A 203 -9.13 -9.98 -23.60
C ASP A 203 -8.24 -8.91 -24.27
N GLU A 204 -8.76 -7.71 -24.50
CA GLU A 204 -7.98 -6.60 -25.07
C GLU A 204 -6.94 -6.03 -24.10
N ASP A 205 -7.16 -6.13 -22.79
CA ASP A 205 -6.23 -5.64 -21.77
C ASP A 205 -4.90 -6.41 -21.79
N GLU A 206 -4.89 -7.66 -22.26
CA GLU A 206 -3.69 -8.49 -22.41
C GLU A 206 -2.59 -7.82 -23.25
N ALA A 207 -2.98 -6.96 -24.20
CA ALA A 207 -2.04 -6.18 -24.99
C ALA A 207 -1.20 -5.20 -24.14
N LEU A 208 -1.71 -4.73 -22.98
CA LEU A 208 -1.02 -3.78 -22.11
C LEU A 208 0.27 -4.33 -21.53
N TRP A 209 0.35 -5.63 -21.28
CA TRP A 209 1.54 -6.32 -20.79
C TRP A 209 2.20 -7.21 -21.86
N GLY A 210 1.86 -6.98 -23.13
CA GLY A 210 2.56 -7.54 -24.28
C GLY A 210 2.05 -8.92 -24.73
N LEU A 211 0.78 -9.24 -24.48
CA LEU A 211 0.14 -10.49 -24.90
C LEU A 211 -1.11 -10.24 -25.77
N PRO A 212 -1.04 -9.41 -26.82
CA PRO A 212 -2.22 -9.10 -27.62
C PRO A 212 -2.85 -10.37 -28.24
N GLY A 213 -4.16 -10.53 -28.05
CA GLY A 213 -4.91 -11.67 -28.57
C GLY A 213 -4.72 -12.97 -27.79
N ALA A 214 -4.22 -12.90 -26.55
CA ALA A 214 -4.14 -14.07 -25.69
C ALA A 214 -5.53 -14.67 -25.43
N SER A 215 -5.59 -15.99 -25.44
CA SER A 215 -6.77 -16.76 -25.06
C SER A 215 -6.61 -17.19 -23.61
N THR A 216 -7.55 -16.80 -22.76
CA THR A 216 -7.49 -17.08 -21.31
C THR A 216 -8.81 -17.57 -20.74
N ASP A 217 -8.73 -18.43 -19.74
CA ASP A 217 -9.82 -18.62 -18.78
C ASP A 217 -9.47 -17.89 -17.49
N THR A 218 -10.40 -17.10 -16.95
CA THR A 218 -10.15 -16.25 -15.77
C THR A 218 -11.14 -16.51 -14.64
N LEU A 219 -10.70 -16.34 -13.39
CA LEU A 219 -11.54 -16.31 -12.21
C LEU A 219 -11.14 -15.17 -11.29
N LEU A 220 -12.08 -14.26 -11.01
CA LEU A 220 -11.88 -13.17 -10.06
C LEU A 220 -12.32 -13.58 -8.65
N LEU A 221 -11.39 -13.46 -7.70
CA LEU A 221 -11.59 -13.75 -6.30
C LEU A 221 -11.39 -12.51 -5.44
N ARG A 222 -12.06 -12.48 -4.29
CA ARG A 222 -11.98 -11.41 -3.31
C ARG A 222 -11.53 -11.95 -1.95
N GLY A 223 -10.49 -11.32 -1.41
CA GLY A 223 -10.06 -11.43 -0.03
C GLY A 223 -10.30 -10.11 0.69
N SER A 224 -11.54 -9.90 1.19
CA SER A 224 -11.97 -8.64 1.81
C SER A 224 -11.93 -7.46 0.81
N ASN A 225 -10.87 -6.65 0.85
CA ASN A 225 -10.66 -5.43 0.08
C ASN A 225 -9.47 -5.53 -0.90
N PHE A 226 -9.09 -6.77 -1.21
CA PHE A 226 -8.04 -7.12 -2.15
C PHE A 226 -8.57 -8.20 -3.10
N LEU A 227 -8.18 -8.13 -4.36
CA LEU A 227 -8.60 -9.06 -5.40
C LEU A 227 -7.46 -9.99 -5.82
N VAL A 228 -7.81 -11.22 -6.14
CA VAL A 228 -6.89 -12.18 -6.74
C VAL A 228 -7.52 -12.62 -8.04
N GLU A 229 -6.85 -12.38 -9.15
CA GLU A 229 -7.31 -12.81 -10.46
C GLU A 229 -6.48 -14.01 -10.88
N LEU A 230 -7.13 -15.18 -10.93
CA LEU A 230 -6.51 -16.41 -11.40
C LEU A 230 -6.72 -16.51 -12.91
N VAL A 231 -5.64 -16.81 -13.64
CA VAL A 231 -5.65 -16.80 -15.10
C VAL A 231 -4.95 -18.02 -15.62
N GLN A 232 -5.67 -18.83 -16.38
CA GLN A 232 -5.09 -19.92 -17.16
C GLN A 232 -4.95 -19.45 -18.60
N TYR A 233 -3.71 -19.34 -19.08
CA TYR A 233 -3.43 -19.02 -20.47
C TYR A 233 -3.49 -20.29 -21.33
N LEU A 234 -4.27 -20.22 -22.41
CA LEU A 234 -4.40 -21.28 -23.40
C LEU A 234 -3.52 -20.99 -24.62
N ASP A 235 -3.41 -19.73 -25.02
CA ASP A 235 -2.49 -19.22 -26.02
C ASP A 235 -2.07 -17.78 -25.64
N PRO A 236 -0.77 -17.44 -25.58
CA PRO A 236 0.37 -18.33 -25.76
C PRO A 236 0.51 -19.35 -24.62
N GLU A 237 1.12 -20.50 -24.93
CA GLU A 237 1.40 -21.52 -23.92
C GLU A 237 2.34 -20.95 -22.83
N PRO A 238 1.98 -21.07 -21.55
CA PRO A 238 2.75 -20.52 -20.44
C PRO A 238 3.99 -21.37 -20.15
N ALA A 239 5.14 -20.75 -19.93
CA ALA A 239 6.32 -21.49 -19.48
C ALA A 239 6.16 -21.86 -17.99
N PRO A 240 6.62 -23.06 -17.57
CA PRO A 240 6.66 -23.41 -16.15
C PRO A 240 7.73 -22.59 -15.42
N ARG A 241 7.69 -22.60 -14.09
CA ARG A 241 8.80 -22.05 -13.29
C ARG A 241 10.11 -22.79 -13.61
N PRO A 242 11.29 -22.13 -13.51
CA PRO A 242 12.56 -22.72 -13.89
C PRO A 242 12.91 -23.88 -12.95
N ALA A 243 13.74 -24.80 -13.44
CA ALA A 243 14.22 -25.91 -12.61
C ALA A 243 14.92 -25.39 -11.34
N GLY A 244 14.49 -25.91 -10.19
CA GLY A 244 15.01 -25.49 -8.88
C GLY A 244 14.61 -24.07 -8.47
N TYR A 245 13.49 -23.55 -8.99
CA TYR A 245 12.87 -22.32 -8.51
C TYR A 245 12.60 -22.40 -7.01
N GLN A 246 12.91 -21.31 -6.30
CA GLN A 246 12.51 -21.12 -4.91
C GLN A 246 11.77 -19.80 -4.75
N ILE A 247 10.95 -19.68 -3.72
CA ILE A 247 10.17 -18.45 -3.48
C ILE A 247 11.05 -17.22 -3.21
N CYS A 248 12.33 -17.42 -2.89
CA CYS A 248 13.32 -16.35 -2.74
C CYS A 248 13.93 -15.87 -4.07
N ASP A 249 13.59 -16.48 -5.21
CA ASP A 249 14.06 -16.03 -6.52
C ASP A 249 13.41 -14.69 -6.90
N GLN A 250 14.11 -13.89 -7.70
CA GLN A 250 13.71 -12.52 -8.02
C GLN A 250 12.30 -12.46 -8.63
N GLY A 251 11.42 -11.63 -8.06
CA GLY A 251 10.04 -11.50 -8.49
C GLY A 251 9.06 -11.31 -7.33
N VAL A 252 7.78 -11.53 -7.60
CA VAL A 252 6.77 -11.63 -6.54
C VAL A 252 6.88 -13.00 -5.88
N MET A 253 7.17 -13.00 -4.58
CA MET A 253 7.37 -14.18 -3.75
C MET A 253 6.05 -14.88 -3.44
N ASN A 254 5.10 -14.13 -2.86
CA ASN A 254 3.79 -14.63 -2.48
C ASN A 254 2.79 -13.50 -2.17
N ILE A 255 1.57 -13.94 -1.87
CA ILE A 255 0.58 -13.18 -1.10
C ILE A 255 0.43 -13.78 0.29
N ALA A 256 -0.02 -12.97 1.26
CA ALA A 256 -0.30 -13.44 2.62
C ALA A 256 -1.77 -13.26 3.03
N LEU A 257 -2.38 -14.32 3.56
CA LEU A 257 -3.65 -14.26 4.27
C LEU A 257 -3.43 -13.75 5.69
N GLY A 258 -4.03 -12.61 6.00
CA GLY A 258 -4.01 -11.95 7.29
C GLY A 258 -5.19 -12.35 8.18
N PHE A 259 -4.88 -12.71 9.41
CA PHE A 259 -5.86 -13.04 10.45
C PHE A 259 -5.73 -12.05 11.61
N ARG A 260 -6.86 -11.63 12.20
CA ARG A 260 -6.88 -10.70 13.35
C ARG A 260 -6.68 -11.42 14.67
N THR A 261 -6.98 -12.73 14.72
CA THR A 261 -6.83 -13.53 15.94
C THR A 261 -6.16 -14.87 15.66
N PRO A 262 -5.45 -15.44 16.65
CA PRO A 262 -4.87 -16.78 16.54
C PRO A 262 -5.91 -17.88 16.28
N ALA A 263 -7.16 -17.70 16.73
CA ALA A 263 -8.23 -18.65 16.48
C ALA A 263 -8.63 -18.69 15.00
N GLN A 264 -8.76 -17.52 14.37
CA GLN A 264 -9.00 -17.41 12.92
C GLN A 264 -7.85 -18.04 12.12
N PHE A 265 -6.61 -17.74 12.49
CA PHE A 265 -5.42 -18.36 11.89
C PHE A 265 -5.49 -19.89 11.98
N ASN A 266 -5.75 -20.44 13.17
CA ASN A 266 -5.74 -21.88 13.39
C ASN A 266 -6.84 -22.58 12.59
N ALA A 267 -8.04 -22.00 12.52
CA ALA A 267 -9.15 -22.54 11.75
C ALA A 267 -8.85 -22.54 10.25
N ALA A 268 -8.31 -21.44 9.73
CA ALA A 268 -7.91 -21.34 8.33
C ALA A 268 -6.76 -22.31 8.00
N PHE A 269 -5.80 -22.48 8.91
CA PHE A 269 -4.67 -23.39 8.72
C PHE A 269 -5.16 -24.83 8.67
N ALA A 270 -6.04 -25.22 9.60
CA ALA A 270 -6.65 -26.55 9.60
C ALA A 270 -7.44 -26.81 8.31
N ARG A 271 -8.24 -25.84 7.83
CA ARG A 271 -8.95 -25.93 6.55
C ARG A 271 -7.98 -26.13 5.38
N ALA A 272 -6.97 -25.27 5.25
CA ALA A 272 -5.99 -25.36 4.17
C ALA A 272 -5.31 -26.73 4.13
N THR A 273 -4.82 -27.22 5.28
CA THR A 273 -4.18 -28.54 5.35
C THR A 273 -5.15 -29.70 5.15
N GLY A 274 -6.41 -29.55 5.58
CA GLY A 274 -7.47 -30.54 5.36
C GLY A 274 -7.86 -30.70 3.89
N HIS A 275 -7.68 -29.64 3.09
CA HIS A 275 -7.82 -29.64 1.64
C HIS A 275 -6.52 -30.00 0.89
N GLY A 276 -5.48 -30.49 1.60
CA GLY A 276 -4.28 -31.04 0.98
C GLY A 276 -3.14 -30.06 0.71
N LEU A 277 -3.27 -28.78 1.09
CA LEU A 277 -2.13 -27.86 1.03
C LEU A 277 -1.06 -28.30 2.03
N ARG A 278 0.20 -28.29 1.58
CA ARG A 278 1.35 -28.78 2.34
C ARG A 278 2.01 -27.65 3.12
N PRO A 279 1.98 -27.66 4.46
CA PRO A 279 2.69 -26.65 5.25
C PRO A 279 4.20 -26.94 5.28
N ASN A 280 5.03 -25.90 5.32
CA ASN A 280 6.48 -26.06 5.48
C ASN A 280 6.88 -26.63 6.86
N GLY A 281 6.01 -26.45 7.85
CA GLY A 281 6.18 -27.02 9.18
C GLY A 281 5.01 -26.70 10.11
N LYS A 282 5.24 -26.83 11.41
CA LYS A 282 4.24 -26.42 12.42
C LYS A 282 4.20 -24.90 12.53
N PRO A 283 3.02 -24.25 12.64
CA PRO A 283 2.92 -22.82 12.86
C PRO A 283 3.83 -22.32 13.97
N VAL A 284 4.50 -21.20 13.71
CA VAL A 284 5.46 -20.59 14.64
C VAL A 284 4.87 -19.29 15.16
N ASP A 285 4.94 -19.08 16.48
CA ASP A 285 4.67 -17.78 17.10
C ASP A 285 6.00 -17.18 17.53
N ILE A 286 6.39 -16.07 16.91
CA ILE A 286 7.66 -15.37 17.20
C ILE A 286 7.45 -14.14 18.11
N GLY A 287 6.30 -14.06 18.79
CA GLY A 287 5.97 -12.98 19.73
C GLY A 287 5.34 -11.75 19.08
N ILE A 288 5.81 -11.31 17.91
CA ILE A 288 5.21 -10.19 17.15
C ILE A 288 4.08 -10.64 16.20
N PHE A 289 4.19 -11.86 15.68
CA PHE A 289 3.19 -12.49 14.85
C PHE A 289 3.27 -14.02 14.93
N ARG A 290 2.16 -14.67 14.54
CA ARG A 290 2.11 -16.10 14.24
C ARG A 290 2.10 -16.29 12.73
N VAL A 291 2.94 -17.20 12.23
CA VAL A 291 3.16 -17.38 10.78
C VAL A 291 3.32 -18.85 10.39
N MET A 292 2.88 -19.19 9.18
CA MET A 292 3.28 -20.39 8.44
C MET A 292 2.98 -20.23 6.96
N TYR A 293 3.74 -20.90 6.10
CA TYR A 293 3.49 -20.98 4.67
C TYR A 293 2.85 -22.32 4.35
N VAL A 294 1.88 -22.30 3.44
CA VAL A 294 1.21 -23.47 2.89
C VAL A 294 1.39 -23.48 1.38
N ASN A 295 1.63 -24.66 0.81
CA ASN A 295 1.93 -24.81 -0.61
C ASN A 295 0.88 -25.70 -1.30
N ASP A 296 0.47 -25.30 -2.50
CA ASP A 296 -0.42 -26.11 -3.33
C ASP A 296 0.33 -27.17 -4.15
N ALA A 297 -0.40 -27.94 -4.95
CA ALA A 297 0.16 -28.99 -5.80
C ALA A 297 1.01 -28.45 -6.97
N ASP A 298 0.80 -27.18 -7.37
CA ASP A 298 1.51 -26.50 -8.46
C ASP A 298 2.71 -25.68 -7.94
N GLY A 299 3.01 -25.78 -6.64
CA GLY A 299 4.14 -25.11 -6.00
C GLY A 299 3.93 -23.62 -5.74
N PHE A 300 2.70 -23.11 -5.78
CA PHE A 300 2.41 -21.78 -5.22
C PHE A 300 2.49 -21.83 -3.70
N SER A 301 3.13 -20.83 -3.12
CA SER A 301 3.25 -20.69 -1.67
C SER A 301 2.41 -19.50 -1.22
N VAL A 302 1.53 -19.71 -0.24
CA VAL A 302 0.73 -18.65 0.37
C VAL A 302 1.11 -18.55 1.84
N GLU A 303 1.46 -17.34 2.26
CA GLU A 303 1.72 -17.08 3.68
C GLU A 303 0.40 -16.97 4.45
N MET A 304 0.38 -17.51 5.66
CA MET A 304 -0.65 -17.29 6.65
C MET A 304 -0.03 -16.49 7.78
N LEU A 305 -0.66 -15.38 8.15
CA LEU A 305 -0.09 -14.41 9.09
C LEU A 305 -1.13 -13.89 10.07
N CYS A 306 -0.81 -13.94 11.36
CA CYS A 306 -1.57 -13.27 12.40
C CYS A 306 -0.64 -12.31 13.14
N ALA A 307 -0.55 -11.06 12.68
CA ALA A 307 0.22 -10.02 13.34
C ALA A 307 -0.54 -9.42 14.52
N ARG A 308 0.17 -9.15 15.61
CA ARG A 308 -0.45 -8.61 16.83
C ARG A 308 -0.65 -7.10 16.70
N PRO A 309 -1.89 -6.56 16.78
CA PRO A 309 -2.15 -5.13 16.59
C PRO A 309 -1.32 -4.21 17.50
N SER A 310 -1.10 -4.61 18.75
CA SER A 310 -0.28 -3.86 19.71
C SER A 310 1.20 -3.76 19.32
N LEU A 311 1.67 -4.60 18.38
CA LEU A 311 3.06 -4.69 17.94
C LEU A 311 3.23 -4.38 16.44
N TRP A 312 2.21 -3.82 15.77
CA TRP A 312 2.31 -3.43 14.35
C TRP A 312 3.47 -2.48 14.06
N SER A 313 3.88 -1.67 15.04
CA SER A 313 5.07 -0.80 14.94
C SER A 313 6.40 -1.56 14.82
N LEU A 314 6.40 -2.89 15.03
CA LEU A 314 7.56 -3.79 14.92
C LEU A 314 7.46 -4.75 13.74
N SER A 315 6.30 -4.85 13.09
CA SER A 315 6.01 -5.86 12.07
C SER A 315 5.49 -5.24 10.76
N GLY A 316 5.93 -4.03 10.40
CA GLY A 316 5.65 -3.42 9.10
C GLY A 316 4.27 -2.78 8.90
N PHE A 317 3.22 -3.20 9.61
CA PHE A 317 1.81 -2.76 9.42
C PHE A 317 1.47 -1.33 9.87
N SER A 318 2.42 -0.57 10.41
CA SER A 318 2.23 0.85 10.76
C SER A 318 3.20 1.73 9.99
N PRO A 319 2.83 3.00 9.69
CA PRO A 319 3.80 3.95 9.16
C PRO A 319 5.02 4.08 10.07
N GLY A 320 6.20 4.11 9.46
CA GLY A 320 7.50 4.28 10.08
C GLY A 320 7.76 5.71 10.53
N GLY A 321 8.90 5.90 11.22
CA GLY A 321 9.15 6.99 12.18
C GLY A 321 9.06 8.45 11.74
N ALA A 322 8.70 8.79 10.50
CA ALA A 322 8.53 10.18 10.05
C ALA A 322 7.11 10.45 9.55
N TYR A 323 6.15 9.96 10.33
CA TYR A 323 4.72 10.01 10.06
C TYR A 323 3.98 10.44 11.32
N VAL A 324 3.07 11.41 11.19
CA VAL A 324 2.22 11.92 12.27
C VAL A 324 0.78 11.91 11.79
N GLN A 325 -0.13 11.47 12.65
CA GLN A 325 -1.57 11.56 12.40
C GLN A 325 -2.24 11.99 13.69
N ASN A 326 -3.10 13.00 13.60
CA ASN A 326 -4.04 13.35 14.65
C ASN A 326 -5.43 13.48 14.05
N GLU A 327 -6.43 13.08 14.82
CA GLU A 327 -7.83 13.19 14.46
C GLU A 327 -8.62 13.78 15.61
N VAL A 328 -9.66 14.52 15.28
CA VAL A 328 -10.63 15.04 16.24
C VAL A 328 -12.03 15.02 15.62
N LEU A 329 -13.02 14.65 16.42
CA LEU A 329 -14.43 14.80 16.07
C LEU A 329 -14.93 16.13 16.67
N ILE A 330 -15.53 16.99 15.84
CA ILE A 330 -16.03 18.31 16.21
C ILE A 330 -17.53 18.34 15.99
N ARG A 331 -18.32 18.73 17.00
CA ARG A 331 -19.77 18.94 16.90
C ARG A 331 -20.06 20.28 16.22
N ALA A 332 -19.82 20.32 14.92
CA ALA A 332 -20.08 21.44 14.04
C ALA A 332 -20.25 20.93 12.61
N ARG A 333 -20.95 21.71 11.76
CA ARG A 333 -21.12 21.38 10.35
C ARG A 333 -19.80 21.44 9.57
N PRO A 334 -19.59 20.58 8.55
CA PRO A 334 -18.36 20.52 7.78
C PRO A 334 -17.95 21.85 7.17
N GLU A 335 -18.91 22.65 6.69
CA GLU A 335 -18.66 23.94 6.06
C GLU A 335 -18.05 24.92 7.06
N ARG A 336 -18.55 24.95 8.30
CA ARG A 336 -18.03 25.82 9.37
C ARG A 336 -16.61 25.41 9.76
N VAL A 337 -16.38 24.10 9.89
CA VAL A 337 -15.06 23.55 10.20
C VAL A 337 -14.06 23.87 9.09
N TRP A 338 -14.48 23.67 7.83
CA TRP A 338 -13.67 23.95 6.64
C TRP A 338 -13.28 25.42 6.56
N GLN A 339 -14.24 26.35 6.69
CA GLN A 339 -13.97 27.80 6.67
C GLN A 339 -12.94 28.20 7.73
N ARG A 340 -13.02 27.60 8.92
CA ARG A 340 -12.05 27.88 9.99
C ARG A 340 -10.66 27.27 9.72
N LEU A 341 -10.59 26.12 9.07
CA LEU A 341 -9.31 25.47 8.70
C LEU A 341 -8.55 26.23 7.61
N ILE A 342 -9.27 26.87 6.68
CA ILE A 342 -8.68 27.58 5.55
C ILE A 342 -8.42 29.08 5.85
N ASP A 343 -8.93 29.58 6.97
CA ASP A 343 -8.64 30.93 7.48
C ASP A 343 -7.17 31.04 7.93
N HIS A 344 -6.31 31.42 6.99
CA HIS A 344 -4.88 31.56 7.23
C HIS A 344 -4.52 32.71 8.19
N ALA A 345 -5.34 33.75 8.26
CA ALA A 345 -5.11 34.89 9.15
C ALA A 345 -5.45 34.53 10.61
N GLY A 346 -6.55 33.79 10.81
CA GLY A 346 -7.00 33.30 12.11
C GLY A 346 -6.33 32.01 12.60
N LEU A 347 -5.36 31.46 11.86
CA LEU A 347 -4.63 30.24 12.24
C LEU A 347 -3.95 30.35 13.62
N GLY A 348 -3.54 31.57 14.00
CA GLY A 348 -2.90 31.84 15.30
C GLY A 348 -3.83 31.73 16.50
N ASP A 349 -5.14 31.68 16.30
CA ASP A 349 -6.11 31.61 17.38
C ASP A 349 -6.23 30.21 17.99
N TRP A 350 -5.90 29.18 17.21
CA TRP A 350 -6.06 27.77 17.60
C TRP A 350 -4.81 26.91 17.34
N THR A 351 -3.77 27.50 16.74
CA THR A 351 -2.45 26.87 16.61
C THR A 351 -1.39 27.74 17.28
N LEU A 352 -0.19 27.19 17.43
CA LEU A 352 0.98 27.98 17.83
C LEU A 352 1.59 28.80 16.68
N PHE A 353 1.08 28.65 15.46
CA PHE A 353 1.60 29.27 14.25
C PHE A 353 0.81 30.52 13.89
N ARG A 354 1.52 31.62 13.57
CA ARG A 354 0.88 32.81 12.98
C ARG A 354 1.09 32.80 11.47
N GLY A 355 -0.01 32.78 10.72
CA GLY A 355 -0.01 32.70 9.27
C GLY A 355 -0.11 34.07 8.58
N ARG A 356 0.58 34.21 7.44
CA ARG A 356 0.37 35.31 6.48
C ARG A 356 0.47 34.78 5.07
N VAL A 357 -0.48 35.11 4.20
CA VAL A 357 -0.41 34.78 2.77
C VAL A 357 0.69 35.64 2.12
N LEU A 358 1.62 35.00 1.43
CA LEU A 358 2.68 35.64 0.65
C LEU A 358 2.29 35.79 -0.82
N ARG A 359 1.63 34.77 -1.37
CA ARG A 359 1.17 34.74 -2.76
C ARG A 359 -0.14 33.94 -2.83
N PRO A 360 -1.20 34.46 -3.45
CA PRO A 360 -2.44 33.70 -3.64
C PRO A 360 -2.22 32.53 -4.62
N GLY A 361 -3.05 31.51 -4.50
CA GLY A 361 -3.16 30.39 -5.43
C GLY A 361 -4.10 30.68 -6.61
N ALA A 362 -4.25 29.69 -7.48
CA ALA A 362 -5.20 29.67 -8.58
C ALA A 362 -5.81 28.27 -8.77
N PRO A 363 -7.11 28.14 -9.11
CA PRO A 363 -8.06 29.23 -9.38
C PRO A 363 -8.61 29.91 -8.11
N ALA A 364 -8.39 29.33 -6.92
CA ALA A 364 -8.80 29.92 -5.64
C ALA A 364 -7.59 30.51 -4.90
N GLU A 365 -7.77 31.68 -4.25
CA GLU A 365 -6.68 32.38 -3.54
C GLU A 365 -6.00 31.52 -2.45
N VAL A 366 -6.76 30.67 -1.78
CA VAL A 366 -6.27 29.72 -0.76
C VAL A 366 -5.96 28.33 -1.33
N GLY A 367 -6.20 28.14 -2.63
CA GLY A 367 -6.07 26.87 -3.33
C GLY A 367 -4.65 26.59 -3.85
N PRO A 368 -4.51 25.72 -4.88
CA PRO A 368 -3.21 25.30 -5.39
C PRO A 368 -2.30 26.47 -5.79
N GLY A 369 -1.02 26.38 -5.43
CA GLY A 369 -0.02 27.43 -5.66
C GLY A 369 0.00 28.54 -4.61
N CYS A 370 -0.97 28.59 -3.70
CA CYS A 370 -0.99 29.54 -2.58
C CYS A 370 0.24 29.32 -1.69
N MET A 371 1.00 30.39 -1.46
CA MET A 371 2.17 30.41 -0.60
C MET A 371 1.85 31.17 0.68
N ARG A 372 2.16 30.57 1.84
CA ARG A 372 1.98 31.18 3.15
C ARG A 372 3.25 31.11 4.00
N GLU A 373 3.47 32.15 4.78
CA GLU A 373 4.49 32.19 5.83
C GLU A 373 3.84 31.84 7.16
N LEU A 374 4.39 30.85 7.87
CA LEU A 374 4.06 30.51 9.24
C LEU A 374 5.20 30.89 10.18
N LYS A 375 4.88 31.62 11.25
CA LYS A 375 5.86 31.96 12.31
C LYS A 375 5.56 31.19 13.58
N ALA A 376 6.58 30.50 14.11
CA ALA A 376 6.51 29.78 15.37
C ALA A 376 7.91 29.57 15.96
N PHE A 377 8.07 29.74 17.28
CA PHE A 377 9.34 29.51 17.99
C PHE A 377 10.58 30.14 17.33
N GLY A 378 10.44 31.37 16.80
CA GLY A 378 11.51 32.08 16.09
C GLY A 378 11.79 31.58 14.66
N LEU A 379 11.17 30.49 14.21
CA LEU A 379 11.23 30.01 12.85
C LEU A 379 10.25 30.76 11.95
N ARG A 380 10.64 30.95 10.67
CA ARG A 380 9.76 31.42 9.59
C ARG A 380 9.71 30.33 8.54
N ILE A 381 8.57 29.65 8.46
CA ILE A 381 8.35 28.50 7.60
C ILE A 381 7.54 28.97 6.40
N THR A 382 7.97 28.63 5.18
CA THR A 382 7.18 28.89 3.98
C THR A 382 6.51 27.60 3.53
N GLU A 383 5.20 27.62 3.35
CA GLU A 383 4.40 26.49 2.90
C GLU A 383 3.66 26.83 1.60
N GLU A 384 3.46 25.83 0.76
CA GLU A 384 2.67 25.91 -0.47
C GLU A 384 1.51 24.92 -0.43
N VAL A 385 0.31 25.36 -0.80
CA VAL A 385 -0.82 24.45 -1.06
C VAL A 385 -0.62 23.81 -2.43
N VAL A 386 -0.55 22.48 -2.48
CA VAL A 386 -0.22 21.72 -3.71
C VAL A 386 -1.39 20.92 -4.27
N SER A 387 -2.41 20.63 -3.46
CA SER A 387 -3.63 19.95 -3.90
C SER A 387 -4.81 20.45 -3.07
N TRP A 388 -5.98 20.53 -3.70
CA TRP A 388 -7.16 21.15 -3.12
C TRP A 388 -8.43 20.47 -3.61
N GLU A 389 -9.30 20.12 -2.68
CA GLU A 389 -10.66 19.64 -2.91
C GLU A 389 -11.58 20.45 -1.98
N GLN A 390 -12.43 21.28 -2.57
CA GLN A 390 -13.20 22.27 -1.83
C GLN A 390 -14.13 21.60 -0.82
N GLY A 391 -13.98 21.97 0.46
CA GLY A 391 -14.85 21.52 1.54
C GLY A 391 -14.40 20.23 2.23
N SER A 392 -13.48 19.49 1.64
CA SER A 392 -13.15 18.13 2.07
C SER A 392 -11.66 17.90 2.33
N ARG A 393 -10.75 18.48 1.54
CA ARG A 393 -9.32 18.14 1.64
C ARG A 393 -8.40 19.20 1.07
N TYR A 394 -7.24 19.39 1.70
CA TYR A 394 -6.11 20.05 1.05
C TYR A 394 -4.77 19.49 1.49
N ARG A 395 -3.78 19.59 0.60
CA ARG A 395 -2.39 19.19 0.85
C ARG A 395 -1.48 20.41 0.76
N TYR A 396 -0.53 20.50 1.67
CA TYR A 396 0.52 21.53 1.65
C TYR A 396 1.91 20.92 1.78
N ARG A 397 2.91 21.60 1.21
CA ARG A 397 4.32 21.23 1.27
C ARG A 397 5.15 22.39 1.80
N LEU A 398 6.10 22.09 2.68
CA LEU A 398 7.05 23.08 3.16
C LEU A 398 8.11 23.30 2.08
N ARG A 399 8.33 24.56 1.73
CA ARG A 399 9.34 24.98 0.75
C ARG A 399 10.64 25.39 1.43
N SER A 400 10.56 26.05 2.60
CA SER A 400 11.74 26.52 3.34
C SER A 400 11.44 26.78 4.82
N GLY A 401 12.50 27.00 5.61
CA GLY A 401 12.38 27.54 6.97
C GLY A 401 12.26 26.54 8.11
N ALA A 402 12.14 25.24 7.80
CA ALA A 402 12.12 24.16 8.78
C ALA A 402 13.33 23.21 8.61
N PRO A 403 13.79 22.52 9.66
CA PRO A 403 14.93 21.59 9.61
C PRO A 403 14.59 20.24 8.96
N PHE A 404 13.78 20.26 7.90
CA PHE A 404 13.39 19.09 7.11
C PHE A 404 14.06 19.12 5.74
N ARG A 405 14.33 17.93 5.18
CA ARG A 405 14.67 17.74 3.76
C ARG A 405 13.40 17.78 2.92
N TRP A 406 12.33 17.21 3.46
CA TRP A 406 11.02 17.15 2.85
C TRP A 406 9.95 17.15 3.94
N HIS A 407 8.81 17.80 3.70
CA HIS A 407 7.64 17.75 4.59
C HIS A 407 6.36 18.04 3.82
N CYS A 408 5.35 17.21 4.02
CA CYS A 408 4.02 17.30 3.45
C CYS A 408 2.98 17.13 4.55
N GLY A 409 1.96 18.00 4.56
CA GLY A 409 0.81 17.86 5.43
C GLY A 409 -0.47 17.75 4.62
N ASP A 410 -1.37 16.91 5.10
CA ASP A 410 -2.66 16.60 4.51
C ASP A 410 -3.74 16.83 5.56
N VAL A 411 -4.76 17.60 5.19
CA VAL A 411 -5.91 17.90 6.04
C VAL A 411 -7.16 17.38 5.36
N PHE A 412 -7.96 16.62 6.10
CA PHE A 412 -9.26 16.09 5.66
C PHE A 412 -10.36 16.55 6.60
N VAL A 413 -11.52 16.80 6.00
CA VAL A 413 -12.78 17.14 6.66
C VAL A 413 -13.83 16.17 6.13
N THR A 414 -14.37 15.35 7.02
CA THR A 414 -15.37 14.32 6.67
C THR A 414 -16.60 14.52 7.54
N ALA A 415 -17.77 14.58 6.90
CA ALA A 415 -19.05 14.62 7.60
C ALA A 415 -19.31 13.28 8.31
N GLU A 416 -19.80 13.33 9.55
CA GLU A 416 -20.16 12.17 10.35
C GLU A 416 -21.63 12.25 10.76
N GLN A 417 -22.16 11.15 11.31
CA GLN A 417 -23.53 11.13 11.84
C GLN A 417 -23.69 12.13 12.99
N GLY A 418 -24.86 12.79 13.06
CA GLY A 418 -25.25 13.66 14.18
C GLY A 418 -24.62 15.06 14.16
N GLU A 419 -24.57 15.73 13.00
CA GLU A 419 -23.95 17.07 12.81
C GLU A 419 -22.52 17.17 13.38
N CYS A 420 -21.78 16.08 13.27
CA CYS A 420 -20.38 16.01 13.66
C CYS A 420 -19.49 15.99 12.41
N THR A 421 -18.28 16.51 12.56
CA THR A 421 -17.27 16.57 11.50
C THR A 421 -15.98 15.98 12.04
N ARG A 422 -15.41 15.02 11.32
CA ARG A 422 -14.09 14.47 11.59
C ARG A 422 -13.05 15.32 10.87
N VAL A 423 -12.08 15.83 11.62
CA VAL A 423 -10.89 16.47 11.06
C VAL A 423 -9.70 15.55 11.26
N ARG A 424 -9.06 15.16 10.16
CA ARG A 424 -7.81 14.40 10.17
C ARG A 424 -6.69 15.28 9.66
N TRP A 425 -5.59 15.32 10.40
CA TRP A 425 -4.35 15.97 9.99
C TRP A 425 -3.21 14.96 10.00
N ALA A 426 -2.73 14.61 8.81
CA ALA A 426 -1.60 13.71 8.62
C ALA A 426 -0.39 14.49 8.11
N ILE A 427 0.81 14.15 8.59
CA ILE A 427 2.06 14.80 8.23
C ILE A 427 3.12 13.74 7.97
N ARG A 428 3.81 13.88 6.84
CA ARG A 428 4.92 13.03 6.42
C ARG A 428 6.13 13.92 6.20
N PHE A 429 7.31 13.49 6.67
CA PHE A 429 8.51 14.31 6.55
C PHE A 429 9.79 13.47 6.45
N GLU A 430 10.89 14.14 6.10
CA GLU A 430 12.24 13.60 6.18
C GLU A 430 13.10 14.57 6.98
N SER A 431 13.62 14.11 8.12
CA SER A 431 14.52 14.90 8.96
C SER A 431 15.86 15.16 8.25
N ARG A 432 16.44 16.35 8.45
CA ARG A 432 17.83 16.60 8.02
C ARG A 432 18.85 15.78 8.79
N LEU A 433 18.59 15.59 10.10
CA LEU A 433 19.41 14.78 10.98
C LEU A 433 18.91 13.32 10.95
N PRO A 434 19.77 12.35 10.61
CA PRO A 434 19.39 10.94 10.58
C PRO A 434 18.95 10.47 11.98
N PHE A 435 18.09 9.46 12.05
CA PHE A 435 17.60 8.82 13.28
C PHE A 435 16.72 9.69 14.21
N THR A 436 16.55 10.98 13.93
CA THR A 436 15.71 11.89 14.75
C THR A 436 14.21 11.79 14.46
N GLY A 437 13.81 11.11 13.38
CA GLY A 437 12.43 11.10 12.88
C GLY A 437 11.38 10.78 13.93
N LYS A 438 11.55 9.68 14.70
CA LYS A 438 10.54 9.24 15.69
C LYS A 438 10.30 10.28 16.78
N LEU A 439 11.38 10.91 17.28
CA LEU A 439 11.28 11.97 18.29
C LEU A 439 10.58 13.20 17.71
N THR A 440 10.97 13.62 16.50
CA THR A 440 10.32 14.72 15.80
C THR A 440 8.83 14.44 15.57
N ALA A 441 8.46 13.24 15.12
CA ALA A 441 7.08 12.85 14.89
C ALA A 441 6.27 12.90 16.19
N TRP A 442 6.84 12.44 17.31
CA TRP A 442 6.20 12.55 18.61
C TRP A 442 5.97 13.99 19.06
N VAL A 443 6.96 14.88 18.87
CA VAL A 443 6.84 16.32 19.20
C VAL A 443 5.76 16.98 18.34
N LEU A 444 5.83 16.82 17.02
CA LEU A 444 4.83 17.36 16.08
C LEU A 444 3.44 16.79 16.38
N GLY A 445 3.35 15.50 16.67
CA GLY A 445 2.12 14.85 17.08
C GLY A 445 1.43 15.54 18.24
N ARG A 446 2.18 15.93 19.28
CA ARG A 446 1.60 16.69 20.41
C ARG A 446 1.17 18.10 20.03
N ILE A 447 1.97 18.79 19.22
CA ILE A 447 1.67 20.15 18.74
C ILE A 447 0.33 20.16 17.99
N PHE A 448 0.19 19.30 16.97
CA PHE A 448 -1.01 19.25 16.15
C PHE A 448 -2.22 18.69 16.89
N ARG A 449 -2.03 17.75 17.83
CA ARG A 449 -3.11 17.28 18.72
C ARG A 449 -3.67 18.42 19.56
N ARG A 450 -2.79 19.22 20.17
CA ARG A 450 -3.20 20.38 20.97
C ARG A 450 -3.93 21.40 20.12
N ALA A 451 -3.42 21.68 18.91
CA ALA A 451 -4.06 22.61 17.98
C ALA A 451 -5.47 22.15 17.59
N LEU A 452 -5.64 20.89 17.18
CA LEU A 452 -6.96 20.33 16.87
C LEU A 452 -7.91 20.33 18.08
N GLY A 453 -7.39 20.12 19.30
CA GLY A 453 -8.16 20.26 20.52
C GLY A 453 -8.67 21.68 20.78
N GLN A 454 -7.85 22.70 20.50
CA GLN A 454 -8.24 24.11 20.61
C GLN A 454 -9.26 24.49 19.53
N LEU A 455 -9.07 24.02 18.29
CA LEU A 455 -10.03 24.21 17.21
C LEU A 455 -11.41 23.63 17.57
N LYS A 456 -11.44 22.40 18.10
CA LYS A 456 -12.67 21.76 18.59
C LYS A 456 -13.36 22.64 19.63
N GLN A 457 -12.64 23.08 20.66
CA GLN A 457 -13.21 23.90 21.73
C GLN A 457 -13.83 25.21 21.21
N GLN A 458 -13.17 25.89 20.27
CA GLN A 458 -13.69 27.12 19.69
C GLN A 458 -14.97 26.89 18.89
N LEU A 459 -15.00 25.86 18.05
CA LEU A 459 -16.15 25.58 17.17
C LEU A 459 -17.36 25.02 17.92
N GLU A 460 -17.16 24.31 19.03
CA GLU A 460 -18.25 23.77 19.84
C GLU A 460 -18.84 24.76 20.86
N ALA A 461 -18.10 25.83 21.18
CA ALA A 461 -18.57 26.88 22.10
C ALA A 461 -19.35 28.00 21.39
N SER A 462 -19.48 27.96 20.06
CA SER A 462 -19.95 29.07 19.23
C SER A 462 -21.10 28.74 18.32
#